data_AF-A0A9D7FS43-F1
#
_entry.id   AF-A0A9D7FS43-F1
#
_cell.length_a   1.000
_cell.length_b   1.000
_cell.length_c   1.000
_cell.angle_alpha   90.00
_cell.angle_beta   90.00
_cell.angle_gamma   90.00
#
_symmetry.space_group_name_H-M   'P 1'
#
loop_
_entity.id
_entity.type
_entity.pdbx_description
1 polymer ?
#
loop_
_entity_poly.entity_id
_entity_poly.type
_entity_poly.pdbx_seq_one_letter_code
_entity_poly.pdbx_strand_id
1 'polypeptide(L)'
;MLSKSHRMYHSFLSPYFNHGVLLTSEVLRKVEDAYDAGEVPINSAEGFIRQVMGWREYLYCVYWMRMPEFRDNNFLEFHRPIPKLLNDGDTHLKCLACVVQQSQTEAYAHHIQRLMVVGNFALLIGIEPMELLGWMMETYIDAAEWAAVPNVLGMTLYADGGQLGSKPYAASAHYTDKMSDYCKGCYYRERKRVGEKACPFNYLYWNFVGTYQEQLKHNPRMQTAIQMYRHKSQAERTLIASSSKEFLERIDQFGTDRKLKKKVVA
;
A
#
# COMPACT_ATOMS: atom_id res chain seq x y z
N MET A 1 -10.49 4.18 5.91
CA MET A 1 -10.19 2.84 6.44
C MET A 1 -10.68 2.77 7.87
N LEU A 2 -11.62 1.88 8.20
CA LEU A 2 -12.16 1.78 9.55
C LEU A 2 -11.89 0.41 10.13
N SER A 3 -11.36 0.36 11.35
CA SER A 3 -11.05 -0.88 12.07
C SER A 3 -12.27 -1.76 12.37
N LYS A 4 -13.49 -1.22 12.24
CA LYS A 4 -14.75 -1.94 12.45
C LYS A 4 -15.59 -2.14 11.19
N SER A 5 -15.12 -1.68 10.02
CA SER A 5 -15.82 -1.85 8.76
C SER A 5 -14.82 -2.18 7.66
N HIS A 6 -14.57 -3.48 7.48
CA HIS A 6 -13.56 -4.02 6.57
C HIS A 6 -13.91 -3.84 5.10
N ARG A 7 -15.21 -3.80 4.76
CA ARG A 7 -15.68 -3.62 3.39
C ARG A 7 -16.03 -2.17 3.06
N MET A 8 -16.38 -1.35 4.05
CA MET A 8 -16.92 -0.01 3.82
C MET A 8 -18.04 -0.07 2.75
N TYR A 9 -17.89 0.68 1.66
CA TYR A 9 -18.82 0.68 0.52
C TYR A 9 -18.19 0.04 -0.74
N HIS A 10 -17.17 -0.81 -0.59
CA HIS A 10 -16.58 -1.54 -1.71
C HIS A 10 -17.49 -2.69 -2.16
N SER A 11 -17.55 -2.93 -3.46
CA SER A 11 -18.47 -3.90 -4.07
C SER A 11 -18.14 -5.37 -3.79
N PHE A 12 -16.87 -5.67 -3.45
CA PHE A 12 -16.37 -7.03 -3.28
C PHE A 12 -16.54 -7.92 -4.53
N LEU A 13 -16.58 -7.31 -5.73
CA LEU A 13 -16.86 -8.04 -6.98
C LEU A 13 -15.62 -8.57 -7.71
N SER A 14 -14.42 -8.14 -7.30
CA SER A 14 -13.17 -8.53 -7.95
C SER A 14 -12.94 -10.04 -8.07
N PRO A 15 -13.31 -10.90 -7.09
CA PRO A 15 -13.13 -12.34 -7.26
C PRO A 15 -14.06 -12.89 -8.35
N TYR A 16 -15.32 -12.42 -8.40
CA TYR A 16 -16.27 -12.88 -9.40
C TYR A 16 -15.88 -12.45 -10.82
N PHE A 17 -15.33 -11.23 -10.96
CA PHE A 17 -14.79 -10.78 -12.26
C PHE A 17 -13.58 -11.59 -12.70
N ASN A 18 -12.63 -11.86 -11.80
CA ASN A 18 -11.37 -12.49 -12.16
C ASN A 18 -11.49 -14.00 -12.37
N HIS A 19 -12.52 -14.64 -11.80
CA HIS A 19 -12.84 -16.05 -12.00
C HIS A 19 -13.93 -16.29 -13.06
N GLY A 20 -14.39 -15.24 -13.76
CA GLY A 20 -15.36 -15.36 -14.86
C GLY A 20 -16.80 -15.67 -14.43
N VAL A 21 -17.13 -15.48 -13.15
CA VAL A 21 -18.48 -15.67 -12.61
C VAL A 21 -19.41 -14.53 -13.00
N LEU A 22 -18.88 -13.30 -13.08
CA LEU A 22 -19.60 -12.12 -13.54
C LEU A 22 -18.87 -11.49 -14.71
N LEU A 23 -19.64 -11.02 -15.70
CA LEU A 23 -19.11 -10.19 -16.76
C LEU A 23 -18.93 -8.75 -16.25
N THR A 24 -17.85 -8.09 -16.62
CA THR A 24 -17.69 -6.67 -16.27
C THR A 24 -18.77 -5.82 -16.94
N SER A 25 -19.13 -6.14 -18.19
CA SER A 25 -20.11 -5.40 -19.00
C SER A 25 -21.55 -5.46 -18.47
N GLU A 26 -21.97 -6.54 -17.81
CA GLU A 26 -23.30 -6.61 -17.19
C GLU A 26 -23.37 -5.77 -15.91
N VAL A 27 -22.29 -5.77 -15.11
CA VAL A 27 -22.25 -4.96 -13.89
C VAL A 27 -22.13 -3.48 -14.23
N LEU A 28 -21.31 -3.12 -15.22
CA LEU A 28 -21.18 -1.72 -15.68
C LEU A 28 -22.52 -1.16 -16.16
N ARG A 29 -23.29 -1.92 -16.97
CA ARG A 29 -24.64 -1.52 -17.40
C ARG A 29 -25.58 -1.31 -16.22
N LYS A 30 -25.56 -2.21 -15.22
CA LYS A 30 -26.37 -2.02 -14.00
C LYS A 30 -26.04 -0.75 -13.22
N VAL A 31 -24.77 -0.32 -13.23
CA VAL A 31 -24.34 0.91 -12.56
C VAL A 31 -24.79 2.14 -13.35
N GLU A 32 -24.74 2.08 -14.69
CA GLU A 32 -25.28 3.11 -15.59
C GLU A 32 -26.80 3.25 -15.43
N ASP A 33 -27.54 2.14 -15.48
CA ASP A 33 -29.00 2.11 -15.29
C ASP A 33 -29.40 2.73 -13.93
N ALA A 34 -28.68 2.41 -12.86
CA ALA A 34 -28.93 2.97 -11.52
C ALA A 34 -28.64 4.47 -11.46
N TYR A 35 -27.67 4.97 -12.23
CA TYR A 35 -27.38 6.39 -12.35
C TYR A 35 -28.50 7.11 -13.12
N ASP A 36 -28.91 6.57 -14.26
CA ASP A 36 -29.98 7.14 -15.09
C ASP A 36 -31.33 7.17 -14.36
N ALA A 37 -31.58 6.19 -13.50
CA ALA A 37 -32.75 6.15 -12.60
C ALA A 37 -32.64 7.12 -11.40
N GLY A 38 -31.50 7.79 -11.20
CA GLY A 38 -31.27 8.72 -10.09
C GLY A 38 -31.03 8.04 -8.74
N GLU A 39 -30.74 6.74 -8.71
CA GLU A 39 -30.52 5.97 -7.47
C GLU A 39 -29.13 6.19 -6.88
N VAL A 40 -28.15 6.54 -7.73
CA VAL A 40 -26.77 6.83 -7.31
C VAL A 40 -26.28 8.15 -7.92
N PRO A 41 -25.47 8.94 -7.18
CA PRO A 41 -24.91 10.16 -7.73
C PRO A 41 -23.79 9.84 -8.73
N ILE A 42 -23.57 10.75 -9.70
CA ILE A 42 -22.61 10.56 -10.78
C ILE A 42 -21.20 10.21 -10.29
N ASN A 43 -20.74 10.81 -9.18
CA ASN A 43 -19.41 10.56 -8.64
C ASN A 43 -19.21 9.12 -8.14
N SER A 44 -20.30 8.46 -7.71
CA SER A 44 -20.27 7.06 -7.29
C SER A 44 -20.30 6.13 -8.50
N ALA A 45 -21.18 6.41 -9.47
CA ALA A 45 -21.28 5.64 -10.71
C ALA A 45 -19.99 5.72 -11.54
N GLU A 46 -19.54 6.93 -11.89
CA GLU A 46 -18.28 7.17 -12.60
C GLU A 46 -17.11 6.58 -11.84
N GLY A 47 -17.05 6.79 -10.53
CA GLY A 47 -15.95 6.30 -9.69
C GLY A 47 -15.81 4.78 -9.76
N PHE A 48 -16.93 4.06 -9.71
CA PHE A 48 -16.96 2.60 -9.87
C PHE A 48 -16.59 2.18 -11.29
N ILE A 49 -17.24 2.77 -12.31
CA ILE A 49 -17.00 2.48 -13.72
C ILE A 49 -15.52 2.69 -14.07
N ARG A 50 -14.90 3.77 -13.59
CA ARG A 50 -13.47 4.04 -13.80
C ARG A 50 -12.55 3.00 -13.18
N GLN A 51 -12.93 2.34 -12.08
CA GLN A 51 -12.10 1.26 -11.54
C GLN A 51 -12.16 0.01 -12.43
N VAL A 52 -13.35 -0.31 -12.96
CA VAL A 52 -13.56 -1.53 -13.75
C VAL A 52 -13.21 -1.31 -15.22
N MET A 53 -13.77 -0.32 -15.91
CA MET A 53 -13.45 -0.05 -17.31
C MET A 53 -12.11 0.68 -17.50
N GLY A 54 -11.70 1.49 -16.51
CA GLY A 54 -10.43 2.21 -16.56
C GLY A 54 -9.28 1.37 -16.06
N TRP A 55 -9.11 1.29 -14.73
CA TRP A 55 -7.94 0.66 -14.12
C TRP A 55 -7.79 -0.82 -14.45
N ARG A 56 -8.84 -1.64 -14.30
CA ARG A 56 -8.75 -3.08 -14.56
C ARG A 56 -8.34 -3.36 -16.02
N GLU A 57 -8.99 -2.75 -16.99
CA GLU A 57 -8.65 -2.93 -18.41
C GLU A 57 -7.27 -2.34 -18.76
N TYR A 58 -6.92 -1.18 -18.19
CA TYR A 58 -5.59 -0.59 -18.38
C TYR A 58 -4.48 -1.52 -17.89
N LEU A 59 -4.63 -2.11 -16.70
CA LEU A 59 -3.67 -3.06 -16.15
C LEU A 59 -3.57 -4.33 -17.01
N TYR A 60 -4.70 -4.83 -17.52
CA TYR A 60 -4.72 -5.95 -18.46
C TYR A 60 -3.89 -5.63 -19.71
N CYS A 61 -4.09 -4.45 -20.31
CA CYS A 61 -3.29 -4.01 -21.45
C CYS A 61 -1.80 -3.86 -21.08
N VAL A 62 -1.46 -3.23 -19.96
CA VAL A 62 -0.06 -3.06 -19.52
C VAL A 62 0.62 -4.41 -19.39
N TYR A 63 -0.03 -5.39 -18.77
CA TYR A 63 0.51 -6.73 -18.61
C TYR A 63 0.85 -7.36 -19.96
N TRP A 64 -0.11 -7.45 -20.88
CA TRP A 64 0.11 -8.11 -22.16
C TRP A 64 1.04 -7.35 -23.10
N MET A 65 1.15 -6.03 -22.97
CA MET A 65 2.04 -5.23 -23.80
C MET A 65 3.49 -5.20 -23.31
N ARG A 66 3.76 -5.51 -22.03
CA ARG A 66 5.09 -5.32 -21.42
C ARG A 66 5.70 -6.60 -20.85
N MET A 67 4.96 -7.70 -20.79
CA MET A 67 5.52 -8.99 -20.37
C MET A 67 6.29 -9.66 -21.51
N PRO A 68 7.35 -10.43 -21.18
CA PRO A 68 7.77 -10.82 -19.83
C PRO A 68 8.65 -9.79 -19.08
N GLU A 69 9.25 -8.82 -19.77
CA GLU A 69 10.28 -7.92 -19.22
C GLU A 69 9.77 -7.07 -18.05
N PHE A 70 8.46 -6.79 -18.00
CA PHE A 70 7.87 -6.02 -16.92
C PHE A 70 8.10 -6.66 -15.54
N ARG A 71 8.24 -7.99 -15.47
CA ARG A 71 8.46 -8.75 -14.23
C ARG A 71 9.84 -8.49 -13.61
N ASP A 72 10.81 -8.09 -14.42
CA ASP A 72 12.20 -7.91 -13.99
C ASP A 72 12.48 -6.47 -13.51
N ASN A 73 11.46 -5.61 -13.51
CA ASN A 73 11.57 -4.22 -13.08
C ASN A 73 11.89 -4.12 -11.59
N ASN A 74 13.01 -3.48 -11.26
CA ASN A 74 13.41 -3.14 -9.90
C ASN A 74 14.18 -1.81 -9.85
N PHE A 75 13.56 -0.73 -10.36
CA PHE A 75 14.16 0.60 -10.54
C PHE A 75 14.83 1.19 -9.28
N LEU A 76 14.30 0.89 -8.08
CA LEU A 76 14.84 1.36 -6.81
C LEU A 76 15.77 0.35 -6.12
N GLU A 77 16.11 -0.76 -6.78
CA GLU A 77 17.02 -1.81 -6.31
C GLU A 77 16.65 -2.33 -4.90
N PHE A 78 15.38 -2.71 -4.74
CA PHE A 78 14.89 -3.30 -3.50
C PHE A 78 15.24 -4.78 -3.43
N HIS A 79 15.70 -5.24 -2.26
CA HIS A 79 16.22 -6.60 -2.07
C HIS A 79 15.77 -7.28 -0.77
N ARG A 80 14.89 -6.66 0.01
CA ARG A 80 14.51 -7.20 1.31
C ARG A 80 13.38 -8.22 1.19
N PRO A 81 13.48 -9.35 1.91
CA PRO A 81 12.42 -10.35 1.91
C PRO A 81 11.18 -9.83 2.63
N ILE A 82 10.06 -10.56 2.51
CA ILE A 82 8.87 -10.29 3.31
C ILE A 82 9.20 -10.45 4.81
N PRO A 83 9.05 -9.39 5.64
CA PRO A 83 9.24 -9.51 7.08
C PRO A 83 8.11 -10.33 7.70
N LYS A 84 8.41 -11.00 8.81
CA LYS A 84 7.49 -11.87 9.55
C LYS A 84 6.17 -11.19 9.89
N LEU A 85 6.21 -9.90 10.26
CA LEU A 85 5.03 -9.11 10.63
C LEU A 85 3.98 -9.00 9.52
N LEU A 86 4.36 -9.13 8.24
CA LEU A 86 3.40 -9.16 7.12
C LEU A 86 2.78 -10.55 6.95
N ASN A 87 3.42 -11.61 7.47
CA ASN A 87 2.92 -12.97 7.41
C ASN A 87 2.00 -13.31 8.58
N ASP A 88 2.28 -12.84 9.80
CA ASP A 88 1.48 -13.17 10.99
C ASP A 88 0.68 -11.99 11.58
N GLY A 89 0.99 -10.75 11.18
CA GLY A 89 0.33 -9.56 11.73
C GLY A 89 0.76 -9.20 13.15
N ASP A 90 1.77 -9.87 13.72
CA ASP A 90 2.25 -9.64 15.08
C ASP A 90 3.13 -8.39 15.15
N THR A 91 2.48 -7.23 15.21
CA THR A 91 3.15 -5.93 15.28
C THR A 91 2.39 -4.92 16.12
N HIS A 92 3.13 -4.00 16.73
CA HIS A 92 2.57 -2.82 17.40
C HIS A 92 2.06 -1.76 16.42
N LEU A 93 2.34 -1.89 15.12
CA LEU A 93 1.78 -1.05 14.06
C LEU A 93 0.31 -1.44 13.82
N LYS A 94 -0.61 -0.86 14.59
CA LYS A 94 -2.04 -1.21 14.56
C LYS A 94 -2.64 -1.24 13.14
N CYS A 95 -2.25 -0.31 12.25
CA CYS A 95 -2.70 -0.33 10.86
C CYS A 95 -2.30 -1.60 10.11
N LEU A 96 -1.04 -2.06 10.24
CA LEU A 96 -0.57 -3.31 9.64
C LEU A 96 -1.22 -4.50 10.31
N ALA A 97 -1.26 -4.55 11.65
CA ALA A 97 -1.88 -5.65 12.37
C ALA A 97 -3.36 -5.85 11.96
N CYS A 98 -4.14 -4.77 11.86
CA CYS A 98 -5.52 -4.83 11.40
C CYS A 98 -5.64 -5.34 9.96
N VAL A 99 -4.85 -4.79 9.03
CA VAL A 99 -4.96 -5.16 7.61
C VAL A 99 -4.45 -6.57 7.35
N VAL A 100 -3.33 -6.98 7.94
CA VAL A 100 -2.77 -8.33 7.78
C VAL A 100 -3.72 -9.38 8.38
N GLN A 101 -4.25 -9.14 9.58
CA GLN A 101 -5.22 -10.05 10.20
C GLN A 101 -6.51 -10.15 9.37
N GLN A 102 -7.01 -9.02 8.85
CA GLN A 102 -8.17 -9.01 7.95
C GLN A 102 -7.88 -9.83 6.69
N SER A 103 -6.73 -9.62 6.05
CA SER A 103 -6.32 -10.35 4.86
C SER A 103 -6.21 -11.85 5.09
N GLN A 104 -5.63 -12.29 6.22
CA GLN A 104 -5.57 -13.73 6.56
C GLN A 104 -6.95 -14.34 6.81
N THR A 105 -7.87 -13.60 7.41
CA THR A 105 -9.18 -14.12 7.83
C THR A 105 -10.18 -14.13 6.67
N GLU A 106 -10.12 -13.12 5.79
CA GLU A 106 -11.10 -12.89 4.74
C GLU A 106 -10.56 -13.08 3.33
N ALA A 107 -9.25 -13.34 3.17
CA ALA A 107 -8.53 -13.29 1.89
C ALA A 107 -8.79 -11.96 1.13
N TYR A 108 -9.05 -10.87 1.87
CA TYR A 108 -9.47 -9.59 1.32
C TYR A 108 -9.00 -8.39 2.13
N ALA A 109 -8.46 -7.42 1.40
CA ALA A 109 -8.34 -6.04 1.82
C ALA A 109 -8.79 -5.13 0.68
N HIS A 110 -9.43 -4.01 0.98
CA HIS A 110 -9.86 -3.08 -0.06
C HIS A 110 -8.68 -2.27 -0.62
N HIS A 111 -8.84 -1.66 -1.79
CA HIS A 111 -7.74 -1.07 -2.58
C HIS A 111 -6.78 -0.19 -1.75
N ILE A 112 -7.31 0.78 -0.99
CA ILE A 112 -6.43 1.70 -0.24
C ILE A 112 -5.72 1.06 0.97
N GLN A 113 -6.22 -0.07 1.52
CA GLN A 113 -5.48 -0.87 2.50
C GLN A 113 -4.29 -1.56 1.83
N ARG A 114 -4.50 -2.18 0.65
CA ARG A 114 -3.41 -2.81 -0.11
C ARG A 114 -2.35 -1.79 -0.51
N LEU A 115 -2.77 -0.64 -1.04
CA LEU A 115 -1.84 0.39 -1.55
C LEU A 115 -1.15 1.18 -0.43
N MET A 116 -1.91 1.76 0.50
CA MET A 116 -1.37 2.78 1.43
C MET A 116 -1.03 2.26 2.83
N VAL A 117 -1.37 1.00 3.14
CA VAL A 117 -0.97 0.36 4.40
C VAL A 117 0.12 -0.67 4.13
N VAL A 118 -0.21 -1.78 3.48
CA VAL A 118 0.78 -2.85 3.20
C VAL A 118 1.78 -2.40 2.13
N GLY A 119 1.28 -1.90 1.00
CA GLY A 119 2.10 -1.47 -0.14
C GLY A 119 3.04 -0.31 0.20
N ASN A 120 2.52 0.74 0.84
CA ASN A 120 3.34 1.86 1.32
C ASN A 120 4.39 1.37 2.34
N PHE A 121 4.03 0.47 3.27
CA PHE A 121 5.04 -0.10 4.17
C PHE A 121 6.13 -0.85 3.40
N ALA A 122 5.73 -1.70 2.45
CA ALA A 122 6.64 -2.47 1.60
C ALA A 122 7.58 -1.58 0.78
N LEU A 123 7.05 -0.50 0.18
CA LEU A 123 7.82 0.51 -0.52
C LEU A 123 8.83 1.20 0.42
N LEU A 124 8.39 1.63 1.59
CA LEU A 124 9.22 2.38 2.54
C LEU A 124 10.33 1.54 3.16
N ILE A 125 10.10 0.24 3.34
CA ILE A 125 11.15 -0.68 3.78
C ILE A 125 11.88 -1.31 2.60
N GLY A 126 11.56 -1.00 1.34
CA GLY A 126 12.24 -1.57 0.16
C GLY A 126 12.19 -3.09 0.08
N ILE A 127 10.99 -3.68 0.13
CA ILE A 127 10.75 -5.11 -0.15
C ILE A 127 11.04 -5.39 -1.63
N GLU A 128 11.70 -6.51 -1.90
CA GLU A 128 11.96 -6.98 -3.26
C GLU A 128 10.63 -7.20 -4.02
N PRO A 129 10.51 -6.74 -5.29
CA PRO A 129 9.22 -6.77 -5.98
C PRO A 129 8.57 -8.15 -6.12
N MET A 130 9.35 -9.20 -6.37
CA MET A 130 8.84 -10.56 -6.53
C MET A 130 8.40 -11.19 -5.21
N GLU A 131 9.08 -10.87 -4.11
CA GLU A 131 8.68 -11.21 -2.74
C GLU A 131 7.29 -10.62 -2.40
N LEU A 132 7.07 -9.33 -2.70
CA LEU A 132 5.76 -8.71 -2.49
C LEU A 132 4.68 -9.27 -3.42
N LEU A 133 5.04 -9.54 -4.67
CA LEU A 133 4.11 -10.14 -5.63
C LEU A 133 3.65 -11.53 -5.15
N GLY A 134 4.59 -12.39 -4.73
CA GLY A 134 4.31 -13.71 -4.19
C GLY A 134 3.36 -13.63 -2.99
N TRP A 135 3.67 -12.77 -2.02
CA TRP A 135 2.83 -12.56 -0.85
C TRP A 135 1.40 -12.09 -1.22
N MET A 136 1.27 -11.12 -2.14
CA MET A 136 -0.03 -10.62 -2.58
C MET A 136 -0.85 -11.70 -3.31
N MET A 137 -0.19 -12.54 -4.12
CA MET A 137 -0.82 -13.65 -4.85
C MET A 137 -1.34 -14.73 -3.90
N GLU A 138 -0.62 -15.03 -2.83
CA GLU A 138 -1.03 -16.01 -1.82
C GLU A 138 -2.12 -15.47 -0.88
N THR A 139 -2.15 -14.15 -0.66
CA THR A 139 -2.99 -13.53 0.36
C THR A 139 -4.41 -13.19 -0.11
N TYR A 140 -4.60 -12.79 -1.37
CA TYR A 140 -5.89 -12.24 -1.84
C TYR A 140 -6.63 -13.15 -2.81
N ILE A 141 -7.92 -13.39 -2.53
CA ILE A 141 -8.78 -14.28 -3.31
C ILE A 141 -9.02 -13.82 -4.76
N ASP A 142 -8.81 -12.54 -5.03
CA ASP A 142 -8.94 -11.93 -6.36
C ASP A 142 -7.60 -11.76 -7.09
N ALA A 143 -6.49 -12.24 -6.52
CA ALA A 143 -5.18 -12.10 -7.12
C ALA A 143 -5.06 -12.97 -8.39
N ALA A 144 -4.86 -12.30 -9.52
CA ALA A 144 -4.53 -12.91 -10.80
C ALA A 144 -3.26 -12.24 -11.32
N GLU A 145 -2.33 -13.00 -11.90
CA GLU A 145 -1.00 -12.49 -12.28
C GLU A 145 -1.09 -11.24 -13.16
N TRP A 146 -1.97 -11.25 -14.16
CA TRP A 146 -2.16 -10.13 -15.08
C TRP A 146 -2.57 -8.82 -14.39
N ALA A 147 -3.25 -8.92 -13.25
CA ALA A 147 -3.65 -7.76 -12.45
C ALA A 147 -2.63 -7.45 -11.35
N ALA A 148 -2.05 -8.48 -10.73
CA ALA A 148 -1.15 -8.34 -9.59
C ALA A 148 0.21 -7.77 -9.99
N VAL A 149 0.81 -8.25 -11.08
CA VAL A 149 2.13 -7.79 -11.56
C VAL A 149 2.17 -6.26 -11.76
N PRO A 150 1.29 -5.65 -12.59
CA PRO A 150 1.33 -4.20 -12.79
C PRO A 150 0.94 -3.40 -11.53
N ASN A 151 0.05 -3.92 -10.69
CA ASN A 151 -0.28 -3.25 -9.42
C ASN A 151 0.89 -3.27 -8.43
N VAL A 152 1.61 -4.38 -8.31
CA VAL A 152 2.70 -4.54 -7.34
C VAL A 152 3.94 -3.81 -7.82
N LEU A 153 4.43 -4.12 -9.02
CA LEU A 153 5.67 -3.55 -9.54
C LEU A 153 5.49 -2.07 -9.94
N GLY A 154 4.40 -1.74 -10.64
CA GLY A 154 4.17 -0.36 -11.10
C GLY A 154 3.56 0.51 -10.01
N MET A 155 2.31 0.24 -9.64
CA MET A 155 1.56 1.15 -8.75
C MET A 155 2.12 1.17 -7.32
N THR A 156 2.46 0.02 -6.75
CA THR A 156 2.78 -0.09 -5.33
C THR A 156 4.24 0.25 -5.04
N LEU A 157 5.17 -0.41 -5.75
CA LEU A 157 6.60 -0.30 -5.46
C LEU A 157 7.34 0.71 -6.33
N TYR A 158 6.71 1.25 -7.38
CA TYR A 158 7.38 2.12 -8.35
C TYR A 158 8.63 1.45 -8.97
N ALA A 159 8.63 0.12 -9.01
CA ALA A 159 9.73 -0.70 -9.50
C ALA A 159 9.89 -0.55 -11.03
N ASP A 160 8.84 -0.13 -11.73
CA ASP A 160 8.87 0.18 -13.17
C ASP A 160 9.43 1.58 -13.49
N GLY A 161 9.84 2.37 -12.49
CA GLY A 161 10.34 3.74 -12.69
C GLY A 161 9.28 4.76 -13.11
N GLY A 162 7.99 4.39 -13.04
CA GLY A 162 6.86 5.25 -13.36
C GLY A 162 6.26 5.05 -14.75
N GLN A 163 6.42 3.86 -15.34
CA GLN A 163 5.78 3.50 -16.61
C GLN A 163 4.25 3.41 -16.48
N LEU A 164 3.75 3.01 -15.31
CA LEU A 164 2.33 2.92 -14.96
C LEU A 164 1.85 4.10 -14.10
N GLY A 165 2.64 4.45 -13.08
CA GLY A 165 2.29 5.46 -12.08
C GLY A 165 3.18 6.70 -12.17
N SER A 166 2.60 7.89 -12.06
CA SER A 166 3.38 9.14 -12.14
C SER A 166 4.20 9.48 -10.88
N LYS A 167 4.03 8.77 -9.76
CA LYS A 167 4.84 8.93 -8.54
C LYS A 167 4.80 7.67 -7.66
N PRO A 168 5.82 7.43 -6.83
CA PRO A 168 5.72 6.46 -5.74
C PRO A 168 4.61 6.86 -4.75
N TYR A 169 3.77 5.90 -4.33
CA TYR A 169 2.76 6.12 -3.29
C TYR A 169 3.34 6.02 -1.87
N ALA A 170 4.47 6.71 -1.65
CA ALA A 170 5.12 6.82 -0.35
C ALA A 170 4.40 7.86 0.53
N ALA A 171 4.04 7.48 1.75
CA ALA A 171 3.42 8.38 2.72
C ALA A 171 3.83 8.10 4.16
N SER A 172 3.93 9.17 4.95
CA SER A 172 4.16 9.10 6.40
C SER A 172 2.89 8.74 7.18
N ALA A 173 3.00 8.66 8.51
CA ALA A 173 1.87 8.35 9.39
C ALA A 173 0.73 9.38 9.30
N HIS A 174 1.03 10.60 8.84
CA HIS A 174 0.03 11.66 8.67
C HIS A 174 -1.09 11.26 7.70
N TYR A 175 -0.76 10.51 6.64
CA TYR A 175 -1.78 10.02 5.70
C TYR A 175 -2.72 9.04 6.38
N THR A 176 -2.16 8.05 7.07
CA THR A 176 -2.92 7.00 7.77
C THR A 176 -3.80 7.61 8.87
N ASP A 177 -3.30 8.58 9.62
CA ASP A 177 -4.08 9.31 10.63
C ASP A 177 -5.29 10.03 10.03
N LYS A 178 -5.09 10.72 8.90
CA LYS A 178 -6.16 11.45 8.22
C LYS A 178 -7.21 10.53 7.59
N MET A 179 -6.80 9.36 7.11
CA MET A 179 -7.62 8.47 6.27
C MET A 179 -8.15 7.24 7.02
N SER A 180 -7.88 7.12 8.33
CA SER A 180 -8.29 5.98 9.14
C SER A 180 -8.54 6.29 10.61
N ASP A 181 -9.11 5.32 11.32
CA ASP A 181 -9.16 5.30 12.79
C ASP A 181 -8.00 4.48 13.42
N TYR A 182 -7.04 4.00 12.63
CA TYR A 182 -5.99 3.09 13.10
C TYR A 182 -5.01 3.74 14.08
N CYS A 183 -4.74 5.04 13.93
CA CYS A 183 -3.84 5.77 14.83
C CYS A 183 -4.44 5.87 16.25
N LYS A 184 -5.77 5.89 16.37
CA LYS A 184 -6.45 5.88 17.67
C LYS A 184 -6.18 4.58 18.41
N GLY A 185 -5.51 4.70 19.55
CA GLY A 185 -5.11 3.55 20.38
C GLY A 185 -3.92 2.74 19.83
N CYS A 186 -3.22 3.24 18.81
CA CYS A 186 -1.95 2.65 18.39
C CYS A 186 -0.88 2.84 19.48
N TYR A 187 0.08 1.91 19.55
CA TYR A 187 1.25 2.04 20.44
C TYR A 187 2.09 3.27 20.07
N TYR A 188 2.29 3.47 18.76
CA TYR A 188 3.02 4.60 18.21
C TYR A 188 2.17 5.87 18.15
N ARG A 189 2.85 7.00 18.08
CA ARG A 189 2.28 8.35 17.97
C ARG A 189 2.61 8.91 16.60
N GLU A 190 1.57 9.15 15.81
CA GLU A 190 1.61 9.64 14.43
C GLU A 190 2.24 11.04 14.32
N ARG A 191 2.09 11.90 15.33
CA ARG A 191 2.69 13.24 15.36
C ARG A 191 4.15 13.26 15.79
N LYS A 192 4.67 12.19 16.40
CA LYS A 192 6.08 12.12 16.82
C LYS A 192 6.95 11.76 15.61
N ARG A 193 7.98 12.57 15.36
CA ARG A 193 8.90 12.39 14.22
C ARG A 193 9.93 11.28 14.46
N VAL A 194 10.45 11.17 15.68
CA VAL A 194 11.59 10.32 16.08
C VAL A 194 11.45 9.85 17.54
N GLY A 195 12.22 8.83 17.91
CA GLY A 195 12.24 8.22 19.25
C GLY A 195 11.30 7.02 19.41
N GLU A 196 11.36 6.35 20.56
CA GLU A 196 10.74 5.03 20.82
C GLU A 196 9.23 4.95 20.50
N LYS A 197 8.49 6.05 20.69
CA LYS A 197 7.05 6.14 20.42
C LYS A 197 6.70 6.77 19.07
N ALA A 198 7.68 7.18 18.26
CA ALA A 198 7.39 7.71 16.93
C ALA A 198 6.89 6.61 16.00
N CYS A 199 5.88 6.92 15.20
CA CYS A 199 5.40 5.97 14.19
C CYS A 199 6.50 5.69 13.16
N PRO A 200 6.87 4.41 12.92
CA PRO A 200 7.86 4.03 11.93
C PRO A 200 7.68 4.64 10.55
N PHE A 201 6.43 4.76 10.06
CA PHE A 201 6.12 5.41 8.79
C PHE A 201 6.69 6.83 8.67
N ASN A 202 6.90 7.57 9.76
CA ASN A 202 7.42 8.92 9.71
C ASN A 202 8.90 8.97 9.33
N TYR A 203 9.76 8.24 10.05
CA TYR A 203 11.18 8.22 9.73
C TYR A 203 11.47 7.35 8.51
N LEU A 204 10.74 6.26 8.29
CA LEU A 204 10.89 5.44 7.07
C LEU A 204 10.54 6.25 5.81
N TYR A 205 9.49 7.08 5.84
CA TYR A 205 9.15 7.99 4.74
C TYR A 205 10.30 8.94 4.39
N TRP A 206 10.85 9.63 5.39
CA TRP A 206 11.94 10.57 5.13
C TRP A 206 13.25 9.87 4.77
N ASN A 207 13.49 8.65 5.30
CA ASN A 207 14.60 7.81 4.90
C ASN A 207 14.47 7.41 3.42
N PHE A 208 13.31 6.93 2.99
CA PHE A 208 13.01 6.65 1.58
C PHE A 208 13.29 7.87 0.68
N VAL A 209 12.72 9.04 1.02
CA VAL A 209 12.95 10.26 0.24
C VAL A 209 14.43 10.62 0.20
N GLY A 210 15.15 10.51 1.33
CA GLY A 210 16.56 10.83 1.42
C GLY A 210 17.47 9.89 0.64
N THR A 211 17.21 8.59 0.72
CA THR A 211 17.95 7.52 0.04
C THR A 211 17.78 7.58 -1.46
N TYR A 212 16.54 7.78 -1.94
CA TYR A 212 16.22 7.70 -3.37
C TYR A 212 16.05 9.07 -4.06
N GLN A 213 16.50 10.16 -3.43
CA GLN A 213 16.33 11.50 -3.98
C GLN A 213 16.96 11.69 -5.36
N GLU A 214 18.07 11.01 -5.65
CA GLU A 214 18.78 11.16 -6.94
C GLU A 214 18.05 10.43 -8.07
N GLN A 215 17.53 9.23 -7.81
CA GLN A 215 16.68 8.49 -8.75
C GLN A 215 15.35 9.21 -8.99
N LEU A 216 14.83 9.92 -7.98
CA LEU A 216 13.52 10.57 -8.03
C LEU A 216 13.55 12.07 -8.39
N LYS A 217 14.72 12.68 -8.59
CA LYS A 217 14.85 14.14 -8.79
C LYS A 217 14.12 14.69 -10.03
N HIS A 218 13.99 13.86 -11.06
CA HIS A 218 13.29 14.23 -12.30
C HIS A 218 11.78 14.06 -12.21
N ASN A 219 11.26 13.44 -11.15
CA ASN A 219 9.82 13.33 -10.94
C ASN A 219 9.27 14.64 -10.33
N PRO A 220 8.45 15.43 -11.06
CA PRO A 220 7.97 16.72 -10.57
C PRO A 220 7.16 16.60 -9.28
N ARG A 221 6.46 15.47 -9.08
CA ARG A 221 5.65 15.22 -7.88
C ARG A 221 6.49 14.89 -6.65
N MET A 222 7.77 14.57 -6.81
CA MET A 222 8.71 14.31 -5.71
C MET A 222 9.55 15.53 -5.33
N GLN A 223 9.61 16.57 -6.16
CA GLN A 223 10.47 17.73 -5.94
C GLN A 223 10.22 18.42 -4.60
N THR A 224 8.96 18.63 -4.21
CA THR A 224 8.62 19.25 -2.92
C THR A 224 9.14 18.42 -1.75
N ALA A 225 8.94 17.10 -1.77
CA ALA A 225 9.42 16.22 -0.70
C ALA A 225 10.95 16.20 -0.63
N ILE A 226 11.63 16.13 -1.77
CA ILE A 226 13.10 16.18 -1.86
C ILE A 226 13.63 17.51 -1.31
N GLN A 227 13.02 18.63 -1.69
CA GLN A 227 13.40 19.94 -1.18
C GLN A 227 13.19 20.04 0.34
N MET A 228 12.05 19.58 0.86
CA MET A 228 11.78 19.54 2.29
C MET A 228 12.83 18.69 3.03
N TYR A 229 13.24 17.55 2.47
CA TYR A 229 14.31 16.74 3.04
C TYR A 229 15.66 17.47 3.03
N ARG A 230 16.00 18.15 1.92
CA ARG A 230 17.23 18.96 1.77
C ARG A 230 17.28 20.20 2.67
N HIS A 231 16.15 20.64 3.23
CA HIS A 231 16.12 21.69 4.26
C HIS A 231 16.24 21.17 5.70
N LYS A 232 16.15 19.85 5.93
CA LYS A 232 16.37 19.26 7.25
C LYS A 232 17.82 19.45 7.68
N SER A 233 18.04 19.69 8.97
CA SER A 233 19.38 19.78 9.54
C SER A 233 20.13 18.45 9.42
N GLN A 234 21.47 18.50 9.43
CA GLN A 234 22.28 17.28 9.40
C GLN A 234 21.94 16.35 10.58
N ALA A 235 21.72 16.91 11.77
CA ALA A 235 21.31 16.15 12.95
C ALA A 235 19.95 15.43 12.76
N GLU A 236 18.97 16.10 12.14
CA GLU A 236 17.67 15.48 11.85
C GLU A 236 17.81 14.34 10.83
N ARG A 237 18.63 14.51 9.78
CA ARG A 237 18.90 13.45 8.79
C ARG A 237 19.60 12.24 9.41
N THR A 238 20.62 12.46 10.25
CA THR A 238 21.31 11.38 10.97
C THR A 238 20.34 10.61 11.88
N LEU A 239 19.42 11.32 12.56
CA LEU A 239 18.43 10.68 13.42
C LEU A 239 17.39 9.87 12.63
N ILE A 240 16.94 10.38 11.48
CA ILE A 240 16.06 9.65 10.56
C ILE A 240 16.73 8.35 10.08
N ALA A 241 17.98 8.45 9.61
CA ALA A 241 18.72 7.30 9.09
C ALA A 241 18.99 6.25 10.18
N SER A 242 19.43 6.66 11.37
CA SER A 242 19.68 5.74 12.49
C SER A 242 18.39 5.08 13.02
N SER A 243 17.30 5.84 13.18
CA SER A 243 16.01 5.29 13.60
C SER A 243 15.46 4.29 12.58
N SER A 244 15.62 4.58 11.28
CA SER A 244 15.21 3.66 10.21
C SER A 244 16.05 2.40 10.21
N LYS A 245 17.37 2.53 10.37
CA LYS A 245 18.28 1.38 10.46
C LYS A 245 17.93 0.48 11.65
N GLU A 246 17.75 1.05 12.84
CA GLU A 246 17.37 0.29 14.04
C GLU A 246 16.04 -0.46 13.86
N PHE A 247 15.03 0.22 13.30
CA PHE A 247 13.74 -0.41 13.00
C PHE A 247 13.89 -1.59 12.02
N LEU A 248 14.67 -1.39 10.94
CA LEU A 248 14.85 -2.41 9.91
C LEU A 248 15.67 -3.62 10.42
N GLU A 249 16.69 -3.40 11.25
CA GLU A 249 17.47 -4.48 11.88
C GLU A 249 16.63 -5.32 12.84
N ARG A 250 15.59 -4.73 13.43
CA ARG A 250 14.70 -5.38 14.40
C ARG A 250 13.32 -5.67 13.85
N ILE A 251 13.11 -5.57 12.53
CA ILE A 251 11.76 -5.57 11.93
C ILE A 251 10.92 -6.79 12.33
N ASP A 252 11.53 -7.97 12.41
CA ASP A 252 10.86 -9.23 12.80
C ASP A 252 10.68 -9.39 14.31
N GLN A 253 11.34 -8.54 15.10
CA GLN A 253 11.24 -8.52 16.56
C GLN A 253 10.29 -7.41 17.03
N PHE A 254 10.02 -6.42 16.18
CA PHE A 254 9.34 -5.17 16.51
C PHE A 254 7.82 -5.37 16.69
N GLY A 255 7.41 -5.67 17.93
CA GLY A 255 6.04 -6.05 18.27
C GLY A 255 5.94 -7.27 19.20
N THR A 256 7.03 -8.05 19.29
CA THR A 256 7.12 -9.26 20.12
C THR A 256 7.68 -8.99 21.51
N ASP A 257 8.32 -7.82 21.68
CA ASP A 257 9.11 -7.40 22.84
C ASP A 257 8.25 -7.15 24.10
N ARG A 258 6.93 -7.03 23.97
CA ARG A 258 5.98 -7.20 25.07
C ARG A 258 4.68 -7.82 24.57
N LYS A 259 4.26 -8.93 25.20
CA LYS A 259 2.93 -9.55 25.05
C LYS A 259 1.84 -8.47 24.96
N LEU A 260 1.42 -8.10 23.76
CA LEU A 260 0.12 -7.47 23.54
C LEU A 260 -0.91 -8.52 23.95
N LYS A 261 -1.35 -8.46 25.21
CA LYS A 261 -2.48 -9.26 25.68
C LYS A 261 -3.65 -8.99 24.72
N LYS A 262 -3.99 -10.01 23.91
CA LYS A 262 -5.25 -10.23 23.20
C LYS A 262 -6.34 -9.21 23.58
N LYS A 263 -6.38 -8.05 22.93
CA LYS A 263 -7.45 -7.04 23.09
C LYS A 263 -7.67 -6.21 21.82
N VAL A 264 -7.30 -6.73 20.65
CA VAL A 264 -7.58 -6.06 19.36
C VAL A 264 -8.45 -6.94 18.50
N VAL A 265 -9.61 -7.37 19.00
CA VAL A 265 -10.85 -7.58 18.21
C VAL A 265 -12.02 -7.56 19.20
N ALA A 266 -12.68 -6.41 19.32
CA ALA A 266 -14.05 -6.22 19.83
C ALA A 266 -14.59 -4.86 19.33
#